data_AF-A0A1L1Y9I9-F1
#
_entry.id   AF-A0A1L1Y9I9-F1
#
_cell.length_a   1.000
_cell.length_b   1.000
_cell.length_c   1.000
_cell.angle_alpha   90.00
_cell.angle_beta   90.00
_cell.angle_gamma   90.00
#
_symmetry.space_group_name_H-M   'P 1'
#
loop_
_entity.id
_entity.type
_entity.pdbx_description
1 polymer ?
#
loop_
_entity_poly.entity_id
_entity_poly.type
_entity_poly.pdbx_seq_one_letter_code
_entity_poly.pdbx_strand_id
1 'polypeptide(L)'
;ALKYSLATGNWGDQKKAASSTAGVSQVLNRYTFASTLSHLRRTNTPIGRDGKIAKPRQLHNTHWGLVCPAETPEGQACGLVKNLSLMCYVSVGTPADPIVEFMVARNMEVLEEYEPLRYPNATKVFVNGTWVGVHQDAKHLVSLVQDLRRKNIISFEVSLVRDIRDREFKIFSDAGRVMRPLLAIEQEDENDHNVAKGGLILTQKHIKKLHRDAELGKYHPEFWGWNGLQRCGAVEYLDAEEEETCMICMTPDDLIDF
;
A
#
# COMPACT_ATOMS: atom_id res chain seq x y z
N ALA A 1 -21.15 -25.69 9.09
CA ALA A 1 -21.07 -24.22 9.29
C ALA A 1 -20.59 -23.49 8.04
N LEU A 2 -19.34 -23.70 7.59
CA LEU A 2 -18.74 -22.94 6.47
C LEU A 2 -19.58 -22.92 5.17
N LYS A 3 -20.07 -24.08 4.71
CA LYS A 3 -20.92 -24.18 3.51
C LYS A 3 -22.17 -23.30 3.59
N TYR A 4 -22.80 -23.23 4.76
CA TYR A 4 -23.99 -22.41 4.97
C TYR A 4 -23.64 -20.92 4.91
N SER A 5 -22.59 -20.48 5.61
CA SER A 5 -22.17 -19.07 5.63
C SER A 5 -21.74 -18.58 4.25
N LEU A 6 -21.01 -19.40 3.49
CA LEU A 6 -20.63 -19.07 2.11
C LEU A 6 -21.84 -19.05 1.15
N ALA A 7 -22.79 -19.97 1.30
CA ALA A 7 -23.98 -20.01 0.44
C ALA A 7 -24.97 -18.89 0.72
N THR A 8 -25.14 -18.52 2.00
CA THR A 8 -26.13 -17.51 2.43
C THR A 8 -25.56 -16.11 2.58
N GLY A 9 -24.24 -15.98 2.69
CA GLY A 9 -23.57 -14.72 3.00
C GLY A 9 -23.75 -14.25 4.45
N ASN A 10 -24.33 -15.10 5.32
CA ASN A 10 -24.53 -14.81 6.75
C ASN A 10 -23.37 -15.37 7.57
N TRP A 11 -22.57 -14.46 8.12
CA TRP A 11 -21.47 -14.78 9.01
C TRP A 11 -21.95 -14.66 10.46
N GLY A 12 -22.37 -15.79 11.07
CA GLY A 12 -22.90 -15.83 12.43
C GLY A 12 -23.62 -17.14 12.78
N ASP A 13 -24.19 -17.20 13.97
CA ASP A 13 -24.99 -18.34 14.43
C ASP A 13 -26.31 -18.42 13.66
N GLN A 14 -26.61 -19.60 13.11
CA GLN A 14 -27.79 -19.89 12.28
C GLN A 14 -29.10 -19.60 13.01
N LYS A 15 -29.10 -19.68 14.35
CA LYS A 15 -30.30 -19.46 15.18
C LYS A 15 -30.55 -17.98 15.51
N LYS A 16 -29.59 -17.09 15.25
CA LYS A 16 -29.68 -15.65 15.54
C LYS A 16 -29.30 -14.83 14.31
N ALA A 17 -30.14 -14.90 13.28
CA ALA A 17 -29.94 -14.20 12.00
C ALA A 17 -29.79 -12.66 12.14
N ALA A 18 -30.40 -12.07 13.18
CA ALA A 18 -30.39 -10.62 13.41
C ALA A 18 -29.01 -10.04 13.79
N SER A 19 -28.05 -10.87 14.24
CA SER A 19 -26.68 -10.42 14.57
C SER A 19 -25.64 -10.86 13.54
N SER A 20 -26.06 -11.35 12.38
CA SER A 20 -25.15 -11.86 11.36
C SER A 20 -24.75 -10.76 10.37
N THR A 21 -23.46 -10.68 10.05
CA THR A 21 -22.95 -9.77 9.02
C THR A 21 -23.33 -10.35 7.67
N ALA A 22 -24.35 -9.77 7.03
CA ALA A 22 -24.85 -10.21 5.73
C ALA A 22 -24.13 -9.53 4.56
N GLY A 23 -24.05 -10.20 3.43
CA GLY A 23 -23.66 -9.59 2.15
C GLY A 23 -22.17 -9.65 1.79
N VAL A 24 -21.35 -10.38 2.56
CA VAL A 24 -19.94 -10.65 2.24
C VAL A 24 -19.82 -11.69 1.12
N SER A 25 -20.67 -12.73 1.13
CA SER A 25 -20.77 -13.68 0.01
C SER A 25 -21.95 -13.30 -0.89
N GLN A 26 -21.73 -13.30 -2.21
CA GLN A 26 -22.73 -12.97 -3.22
C GLN A 26 -22.59 -13.91 -4.41
N VAL A 27 -23.69 -14.12 -5.14
CA VAL A 27 -23.66 -14.92 -6.38
C VAL A 27 -22.92 -14.12 -7.46
N LEU A 28 -21.94 -14.76 -8.11
CA LEU A 28 -21.15 -14.13 -9.16
C LEU A 28 -22.03 -13.64 -10.32
N ASN A 29 -21.79 -12.42 -10.77
CA ASN A 29 -22.55 -11.79 -11.85
C ASN A 29 -21.89 -12.12 -13.19
N ARG A 30 -22.60 -12.86 -14.06
CA ARG A 30 -22.10 -13.36 -15.34
C ARG A 30 -22.83 -12.81 -16.56
N TYR A 31 -23.42 -11.61 -16.49
CA TYR A 31 -24.08 -11.02 -17.66
C TYR A 31 -23.11 -10.75 -18.81
N THR A 32 -21.92 -10.24 -18.50
CA THR A 32 -20.83 -10.04 -19.47
C THR A 32 -19.47 -10.41 -18.85
N PHE A 33 -18.45 -10.54 -19.69
CA PHE A 33 -17.09 -10.73 -19.21
C PHE A 33 -16.64 -9.58 -18.30
N ALA A 34 -16.89 -8.34 -18.72
CA ALA A 34 -16.58 -7.15 -17.94
C ALA A 34 -17.34 -7.09 -16.60
N SER A 35 -18.63 -7.47 -16.57
CA SER A 35 -19.40 -7.49 -15.32
C SER A 35 -18.83 -8.49 -14.31
N THR A 36 -18.28 -9.60 -14.81
CA THR A 36 -17.64 -10.62 -13.96
C THR A 36 -16.39 -10.06 -13.30
N LEU A 37 -15.53 -9.39 -14.06
CA LEU A 37 -14.30 -8.76 -13.53
C LEU A 37 -14.60 -7.64 -12.53
N SER A 38 -15.55 -6.76 -12.85
CA SER A 38 -16.01 -5.69 -11.94
C SER A 38 -16.51 -6.28 -10.62
N HIS A 39 -17.33 -7.34 -10.68
CA HIS A 39 -17.86 -7.95 -9.45
C HIS A 39 -16.76 -8.50 -8.54
N LEU A 40 -15.68 -9.07 -9.09
CA LEU A 40 -14.56 -9.58 -8.30
C LEU A 40 -13.75 -8.49 -7.59
N ARG A 41 -13.81 -7.23 -8.04
CA ARG A 41 -13.05 -6.10 -7.50
C ARG A 41 -13.90 -5.14 -6.66
N ARG A 42 -15.11 -5.56 -6.33
CA ARG A 42 -16.08 -4.78 -5.56
C ARG A 42 -15.76 -4.84 -4.07
N THR A 43 -15.75 -3.68 -3.43
CA THR A 43 -15.71 -3.53 -1.97
C THR A 43 -17.01 -2.93 -1.46
N ASN A 44 -17.48 -3.42 -0.32
CA ASN A 44 -18.74 -2.98 0.28
C ASN A 44 -18.45 -2.40 1.67
N THR A 45 -18.91 -1.18 1.91
CA THR A 45 -18.78 -0.54 3.21
C THR A 45 -19.87 -1.10 4.15
N PRO A 46 -19.55 -1.53 5.38
CA PRO A 46 -20.50 -2.19 6.30
C PRO A 46 -21.45 -1.18 6.97
N ILE A 47 -22.12 -0.35 6.19
CA ILE A 47 -23.08 0.67 6.64
C ILE A 47 -24.46 0.29 6.12
N GLY A 48 -25.45 0.38 7.01
CA GLY A 48 -26.86 0.17 6.66
C GLY A 48 -27.30 1.12 5.54
N ARG A 49 -27.96 0.57 4.53
CA ARG A 49 -28.40 1.33 3.34
C ARG A 49 -29.49 2.35 3.66
N ASP A 50 -30.13 2.24 4.81
CA ASP A 50 -31.20 3.12 5.30
C ASP A 50 -30.66 4.47 5.82
N GLY A 51 -29.35 4.56 6.09
CA GLY A 51 -28.71 5.79 6.54
C GLY A 51 -28.46 6.78 5.38
N LYS A 52 -29.09 7.96 5.45
CA LYS A 52 -28.79 9.13 4.61
C LYS A 52 -27.53 9.88 5.07
N ILE A 53 -26.48 9.14 5.41
CA ILE A 53 -25.20 9.75 5.83
C ILE A 53 -24.41 10.08 4.56
N ALA A 54 -24.13 11.37 4.36
CA ALA A 54 -23.45 11.85 3.14
C ALA A 54 -21.94 11.55 3.15
N LYS A 55 -21.26 11.71 4.29
CA LYS A 55 -19.79 11.66 4.39
C LYS A 55 -19.13 10.38 3.81
N PRO A 56 -19.57 9.14 4.13
CA PRO A 56 -18.93 7.94 3.59
C PRO A 56 -19.23 7.71 2.10
N ARG A 57 -20.25 8.40 1.57
CA ARG A 57 -20.69 8.27 0.17
C ARG A 57 -20.00 9.26 -0.76
N GLN A 58 -19.56 10.39 -0.23
CA GLN A 58 -18.84 11.40 -1.00
C GLN A 58 -17.47 10.87 -1.43
N LEU A 59 -17.08 11.23 -2.64
CA LEU A 59 -15.73 10.96 -3.12
C LEU A 59 -14.74 11.78 -2.29
N HIS A 60 -13.77 11.10 -1.69
CA HIS A 60 -12.68 11.71 -0.94
C HIS A 60 -11.40 11.69 -1.79
N ASN A 61 -10.52 12.68 -1.61
CA ASN A 61 -9.29 12.82 -2.39
C ASN A 61 -8.36 11.61 -2.21
N THR A 62 -8.35 10.99 -1.03
CA THR A 62 -7.58 9.76 -0.75
C THR A 62 -8.04 8.55 -1.57
N HIS A 63 -9.16 8.61 -2.30
CA HIS A 63 -9.54 7.54 -3.22
C HIS A 63 -8.73 7.56 -4.52
N TRP A 64 -8.05 8.66 -4.85
CA TRP A 64 -7.33 8.83 -6.11
C TRP A 64 -6.33 7.69 -6.32
N GLY A 65 -6.32 7.10 -7.52
CA GLY A 65 -5.43 5.99 -7.87
C GLY A 65 -5.73 4.64 -7.18
N LEU A 66 -6.56 4.58 -6.13
CA LEU A 66 -6.87 3.36 -5.39
C LEU A 66 -8.25 2.78 -5.76
N VAL A 67 -9.24 3.64 -5.97
CA VAL A 67 -10.63 3.29 -6.25
C VAL A 67 -11.11 4.01 -7.51
N CYS A 68 -11.96 3.36 -8.31
CA CYS A 68 -12.61 4.01 -9.44
C CYS A 68 -13.57 5.11 -8.96
N PRO A 69 -13.40 6.38 -9.38
CA PRO A 69 -14.25 7.48 -8.90
C PRO A 69 -15.68 7.45 -9.45
N ALA A 70 -15.89 6.78 -10.59
CA ALA A 70 -17.17 6.78 -11.30
C ALA A 70 -17.99 5.50 -11.12
N GLU A 71 -17.33 4.36 -10.88
CA GLU A 71 -18.00 3.05 -10.87
C GLU A 71 -18.64 2.75 -9.52
N THR A 72 -19.83 3.33 -9.28
CA THR A 72 -20.67 3.07 -8.11
C THR A 72 -22.14 2.92 -8.55
N PRO A 73 -22.94 2.03 -7.93
CA PRO A 73 -24.34 1.89 -8.27
C PRO A 73 -25.14 3.15 -7.91
N GLU A 74 -26.19 3.43 -8.68
CA GLU A 74 -27.13 4.51 -8.37
C GLU A 74 -27.99 4.20 -7.13
N GLY A 75 -28.54 5.25 -6.51
CA GLY A 75 -29.49 5.14 -5.40
C GLY A 75 -28.84 4.82 -4.05
N GLN A 76 -29.44 3.93 -3.26
CA GLN A 76 -29.10 3.72 -1.84
C GLN A 76 -27.71 3.14 -1.60
N ALA A 77 -27.08 2.54 -2.62
CA ALA A 77 -25.73 1.99 -2.53
C ALA A 77 -24.64 2.93 -3.08
N CYS A 78 -25.03 4.10 -3.59
CA CYS A 78 -24.10 5.09 -4.14
C CYS A 78 -23.06 5.49 -3.09
N GLY A 79 -21.78 5.36 -3.48
CA GLY A 79 -20.60 5.64 -2.66
C GLY A 79 -20.28 4.59 -1.59
N LEU A 80 -21.18 3.65 -1.29
CA LEU A 80 -20.94 2.55 -0.33
C LEU A 80 -20.32 1.33 -1.00
N VAL A 81 -20.69 1.10 -2.26
CA VAL A 81 -20.10 0.09 -3.12
C VAL A 81 -19.07 0.77 -4.01
N LYS A 82 -17.83 0.31 -3.90
CA LYS A 82 -16.66 0.86 -4.59
C LYS A 82 -15.98 -0.25 -5.38
N ASN A 83 -15.24 0.11 -6.43
CA ASN A 83 -14.47 -0.84 -7.22
C ASN A 83 -12.99 -0.42 -7.22
N LEU A 84 -12.09 -1.39 -7.00
CA LEU A 84 -10.65 -1.14 -6.99
C LEU A 84 -10.16 -0.64 -8.36
N SER A 85 -9.22 0.31 -8.38
CA SER A 85 -8.57 0.81 -9.61
C SER A 85 -7.73 -0.27 -10.27
N LEU A 86 -7.48 -0.22 -11.58
CA LEU A 86 -6.74 -1.27 -12.30
C LEU A 86 -5.40 -1.66 -11.65
N MET A 87 -4.65 -0.67 -11.16
CA MET A 87 -3.33 -0.87 -10.55
C MET A 87 -3.39 -1.08 -9.03
N CYS A 88 -4.57 -1.01 -8.41
CA CYS A 88 -4.71 -1.19 -6.98
C CYS A 88 -4.32 -2.62 -6.55
N TYR A 89 -3.41 -2.67 -5.58
CA TYR A 89 -2.98 -3.85 -4.86
C TYR A 89 -3.53 -3.82 -3.43
N VAL A 90 -3.86 -5.00 -2.88
CA VAL A 90 -4.31 -5.13 -1.48
C VAL A 90 -3.26 -5.93 -0.73
N SER A 91 -2.71 -5.37 0.36
CA SER A 91 -1.67 -6.03 1.14
C SER A 91 -2.16 -7.34 1.76
N VAL A 92 -1.31 -8.36 1.71
CA VAL A 92 -1.55 -9.67 2.34
C VAL A 92 -1.02 -9.67 3.77
N GLY A 93 -0.08 -8.76 4.06
CA GLY A 93 0.52 -8.58 5.37
C GLY A 93 1.79 -9.40 5.55
N THR A 94 2.74 -8.84 6.30
CA THR A 94 4.03 -9.48 6.56
C THR A 94 4.44 -9.36 8.04
N PRO A 95 5.19 -10.34 8.57
CA PRO A 95 5.71 -10.27 9.94
C PRO A 95 6.53 -9.00 10.17
N ALA A 96 6.28 -8.33 11.29
CA ALA A 96 6.93 -7.07 11.65
C ALA A 96 8.22 -7.27 12.46
N ASP A 97 8.36 -8.40 13.15
CA ASP A 97 9.48 -8.67 14.08
C ASP A 97 10.87 -8.46 13.44
N PRO A 98 11.15 -8.94 12.21
CA PRO A 98 12.46 -8.73 11.59
C PRO A 98 12.79 -7.25 11.35
N ILE A 99 11.78 -6.41 11.15
CA ILE A 99 11.94 -4.97 10.93
C ILE A 99 12.33 -4.32 12.27
N VAL A 100 11.67 -4.73 13.36
CA VAL A 100 11.98 -4.24 14.71
C VAL A 100 13.40 -4.62 15.11
N GLU A 101 13.79 -5.88 14.95
CA GLU A 101 15.15 -6.36 15.24
C GLU A 101 16.21 -5.58 14.45
N PHE A 102 15.95 -5.32 13.16
CA PHE A 102 16.84 -4.51 12.33
C PHE A 102 16.98 -3.07 12.86
N MET A 103 15.88 -2.43 13.26
CA MET A 103 15.92 -1.07 13.80
C MET A 103 16.68 -1.01 15.13
N VAL A 104 16.48 -1.98 16.03
CA VAL A 104 17.24 -2.08 17.29
C VAL A 104 18.74 -2.23 17.01
N ALA A 105 19.11 -3.09 16.06
CA ALA A 105 20.50 -3.24 15.63
C ALA A 105 21.11 -1.96 15.00
N ARG A 106 20.27 -1.02 14.57
CA ARG A 106 20.65 0.29 14.03
C ARG A 106 20.47 1.43 15.03
N ASN A 107 20.63 1.15 16.32
CA ASN A 107 20.60 2.13 17.41
C ASN A 107 19.22 2.75 17.68
N MET A 108 18.12 2.06 17.35
CA MET A 108 16.82 2.37 17.93
C MET A 108 16.82 1.95 19.40
N GLU A 109 16.55 2.90 20.30
CA GLU A 109 16.38 2.64 21.72
C GLU A 109 14.97 2.07 21.95
N VAL A 110 14.88 0.93 22.64
CA VAL A 110 13.59 0.33 22.99
C VAL A 110 12.85 1.21 24.00
N LEU A 111 11.52 1.18 23.95
CA LEU A 111 10.68 2.05 24.77
C LEU A 111 10.96 1.88 26.28
N GLU A 112 11.25 0.66 26.73
CA GLU A 112 11.54 0.36 28.14
C GLU A 112 12.81 1.02 28.65
N GLU A 113 13.77 1.30 27.77
CA GLU A 113 15.05 1.92 28.10
C GLU A 113 15.06 3.43 27.86
N TYR A 114 13.97 3.97 27.30
CA TYR A 114 13.89 5.38 26.93
C TYR A 114 13.70 6.29 28.14
N GLU A 115 14.62 7.25 28.29
CA GLU A 115 14.52 8.32 29.28
C GLU A 115 14.10 9.66 28.63
N PRO A 116 12.86 10.14 28.82
CA PRO A 116 12.36 11.35 28.14
C PRO A 116 13.14 12.62 28.44
N LEU A 117 13.73 12.71 29.65
CA LEU A 117 14.51 13.86 30.08
C LEU A 117 15.87 13.95 29.36
N ARG A 118 16.41 12.82 28.92
CA ARG A 118 17.71 12.74 28.26
C ARG A 118 17.61 13.10 26.78
N TYR A 119 16.57 12.63 26.11
CA TYR A 119 16.33 12.89 24.68
C TYR A 119 14.90 13.39 24.44
N PRO A 120 14.60 14.67 24.73
CA PRO A 120 13.24 15.23 24.60
C PRO A 120 12.79 15.40 23.15
N ASN A 121 13.73 15.34 22.19
CA ASN A 121 13.47 15.54 20.77
C ASN A 121 13.66 14.27 19.93
N ALA A 122 13.76 13.10 20.58
CA ALA A 122 13.83 11.83 19.86
C ALA A 122 12.53 11.58 19.07
N THR A 123 12.66 10.98 17.89
CA THR A 123 11.52 10.59 17.06
C THR A 123 10.98 9.26 17.56
N LYS A 124 9.67 9.16 17.74
CA LYS A 124 9.00 7.93 18.18
C LYS A 124 8.84 6.98 17.01
N VAL A 125 9.07 5.69 17.23
CA VAL A 125 8.91 4.64 16.21
C VAL A 125 7.70 3.78 16.54
N PHE A 126 6.73 3.76 15.63
CA PHE A 126 5.51 2.97 15.74
C PHE A 126 5.51 1.85 14.70
N VAL A 127 5.12 0.66 15.12
CA VAL A 127 4.94 -0.50 14.23
C VAL A 127 3.54 -1.06 14.43
N ASN A 128 2.71 -1.03 13.39
CA ASN A 128 1.29 -1.42 13.43
C ASN A 128 0.53 -0.76 14.60
N GLY A 129 0.82 0.53 14.84
CA GLY A 129 0.24 1.33 15.92
C GLY A 129 0.84 1.12 17.31
N THR A 130 1.75 0.16 17.50
CA THR A 130 2.45 -0.06 18.78
C THR A 130 3.69 0.81 18.84
N TRP A 131 3.89 1.57 19.93
CA TRP A 131 5.11 2.32 20.15
C TRP A 131 6.23 1.36 20.59
N VAL A 132 7.21 1.14 19.73
CA VAL A 132 8.28 0.16 19.95
C VAL A 132 9.54 0.80 20.54
N GLY A 133 9.82 2.05 20.17
CA GLY A 133 11.04 2.70 20.61
C GLY A 133 11.18 4.14 20.14
N VAL A 134 12.38 4.68 20.31
CA VAL A 134 12.74 6.02 19.84
C VAL A 134 14.07 5.99 19.09
N HIS A 135 14.27 6.97 18.22
CA HIS A 135 15.52 7.16 17.54
C HIS A 135 15.88 8.65 17.48
N GLN A 136 17.14 8.98 17.75
CA GLN A 136 17.62 10.37 17.75
C GLN A 136 17.79 10.92 16.33
N ASP A 137 18.38 10.12 15.43
CA ASP A 137 18.54 10.47 14.00
C ASP A 137 17.56 9.70 13.12
N ALA A 138 16.29 10.08 13.15
CA ALA A 138 15.26 9.41 12.36
C ALA A 138 15.46 9.56 10.84
N LYS A 139 16.18 10.58 10.37
CA LYS A 139 16.42 10.74 8.94
C LYS A 139 17.25 9.57 8.43
N HIS A 140 18.34 9.27 9.12
CA HIS A 140 19.20 8.15 8.77
C HIS A 140 18.48 6.79 8.89
N LEU A 141 17.72 6.58 9.97
CA LEU A 141 16.94 5.34 10.14
C LEU A 141 15.92 5.13 9.00
N VAL A 142 15.20 6.18 8.63
CA VAL A 142 14.18 6.12 7.56
C VAL A 142 14.81 5.78 6.23
N SER A 143 15.91 6.45 5.84
CA SER A 143 16.65 6.13 4.61
C SER A 143 17.08 4.66 4.57
N LEU A 144 17.66 4.16 5.67
CA LEU A 144 18.08 2.75 5.75
C LEU A 144 16.92 1.76 5.56
N VAL A 145 15.77 2.01 6.20
CA VAL A 145 14.61 1.13 6.09
C VAL A 145 13.96 1.22 4.69
N GLN A 146 13.91 2.42 4.11
CA GLN A 146 13.45 2.62 2.72
C GLN A 146 14.34 1.87 1.73
N ASP A 147 15.66 1.90 1.90
CA ASP A 147 16.59 1.16 1.05
C ASP A 147 16.41 -0.35 1.14
N LEU A 148 16.12 -0.88 2.34
CA LEU A 148 15.76 -2.29 2.49
C LEU A 148 14.50 -2.63 1.69
N ARG A 149 13.52 -1.72 1.61
CA ARG A 149 12.29 -1.92 0.82
C ARG A 149 12.62 -1.93 -0.67
N ARG A 150 13.42 -0.97 -1.14
CA ARG A 150 13.84 -0.83 -2.54
C ARG A 150 14.65 -2.02 -3.02
N LYS A 151 15.51 -2.58 -2.15
CA LYS A 151 16.26 -3.82 -2.40
C LYS A 151 15.41 -5.08 -2.22
N ASN A 152 14.14 -4.92 -1.85
CA ASN A 152 13.17 -5.99 -1.61
C ASN A 152 13.67 -7.03 -0.58
N ILE A 153 14.43 -6.56 0.42
CA ILE A 153 14.85 -7.32 1.60
C ILE A 153 13.69 -7.36 2.60
N ILE A 154 13.05 -6.21 2.83
CA ILE A 154 11.72 -6.14 3.43
C ILE A 154 10.68 -6.17 2.33
N SER A 155 9.48 -6.64 2.65
CA SER A 155 8.38 -6.69 1.68
C SER A 155 8.05 -5.30 1.16
N PHE A 156 7.84 -5.19 -0.15
CA PHE A 156 7.32 -3.99 -0.81
C PHE A 156 5.96 -3.55 -0.27
N GLU A 157 5.23 -4.44 0.43
CA GLU A 157 3.96 -4.13 1.08
C GLU A 157 4.13 -3.27 2.33
N VAL A 158 5.33 -3.16 2.90
CA VAL A 158 5.55 -2.38 4.13
C VAL A 158 5.45 -0.90 3.80
N SER A 159 4.53 -0.20 4.46
CA SER A 159 4.38 1.26 4.36
C SER A 159 5.23 1.94 5.41
N LEU A 160 5.88 3.03 4.99
CA LEU A 160 6.88 3.76 5.76
C LEU A 160 6.51 5.24 5.76
N VAL A 161 5.95 5.73 6.87
CA VAL A 161 5.44 7.10 7.00
C VAL A 161 6.27 7.87 8.01
N ARG A 162 6.93 8.93 7.57
CA ARG A 162 7.72 9.82 8.45
C ARG A 162 6.97 11.14 8.65
N ASP A 163 6.35 11.30 9.81
CA ASP A 163 5.77 12.57 10.23
C ASP A 163 6.81 13.44 10.94
N ILE A 164 7.25 14.48 10.23
CA ILE A 164 8.25 15.43 10.74
C ILE A 164 7.66 16.34 11.83
N ARG A 165 6.36 16.68 11.74
CA ARG A 165 5.70 17.61 12.67
C ARG A 165 5.49 16.96 14.03
N ASP A 166 4.95 15.75 14.03
CA ASP A 166 4.68 15.01 15.27
C ASP A 166 5.90 14.23 15.78
N ARG A 167 6.98 14.18 14.98
CA ARG A 167 8.22 13.43 15.25
C ARG A 167 7.91 11.96 15.44
N GLU A 168 7.23 11.38 14.46
CA GLU A 168 6.83 9.98 14.46
C GLU A 168 7.28 9.31 13.18
N PHE A 169 7.81 8.09 13.31
CA PHE A 169 8.04 7.19 12.21
C PHE A 169 7.10 6.01 12.36
N LYS A 170 6.13 5.87 11.46
CA LYS A 170 5.08 4.86 11.49
C LYS A 170 5.34 3.84 10.41
N ILE A 171 5.40 2.57 10.81
CA ILE A 171 5.60 1.43 9.93
C ILE A 171 4.34 0.58 9.99
N PHE A 172 3.78 0.29 8.82
CA PHE A 172 2.63 -0.61 8.70
C PHE A 172 3.01 -1.83 7.87
N SER A 173 2.86 -3.01 8.46
CA SER A 173 3.03 -4.31 7.81
C SER A 173 1.74 -5.13 7.78
N ASP A 174 0.64 -4.58 8.29
CA ASP A 174 -0.66 -5.25 8.37
C ASP A 174 -1.27 -5.51 6.98
N ALA A 175 -2.18 -6.49 6.94
CA ALA A 175 -2.97 -6.87 5.78
C ALA A 175 -4.14 -5.89 5.54
N GLY A 176 -4.65 -5.83 4.30
CA GLY A 176 -5.85 -5.08 3.95
C GLY A 176 -5.62 -3.61 3.58
N ARG A 177 -4.37 -3.15 3.51
CA ARG A 177 -4.02 -1.82 3.00
C ARG A 177 -4.15 -1.81 1.49
N VAL A 178 -4.71 -0.75 0.94
CA VAL A 178 -4.80 -0.52 -0.51
C VAL A 178 -3.59 0.29 -0.95
N MET A 179 -2.91 -0.19 -1.98
CA MET A 179 -1.67 0.40 -2.49
C MET A 179 -1.74 0.58 -4.00
N ARG A 180 -0.97 1.52 -4.55
CA ARG A 180 -0.76 1.65 -5.99
C ARG A 180 0.73 1.69 -6.33
N PRO A 181 1.16 0.99 -7.39
CA PRO A 181 2.53 1.08 -7.86
C PRO A 181 2.77 2.40 -8.60
N LEU A 182 3.88 3.05 -8.29
CA LEU A 182 4.37 4.27 -8.94
C LEU A 182 5.84 4.12 -9.33
N LEU A 183 6.28 4.94 -10.28
CA LEU A 183 7.69 5.01 -10.65
C LEU A 183 8.47 5.78 -9.59
N ALA A 184 9.60 5.23 -9.17
CA ALA A 184 10.47 5.85 -8.19
C ALA A 184 11.45 6.83 -8.85
N ILE A 185 11.72 7.91 -8.13
CA ILE A 185 12.68 8.95 -8.50
C ILE A 185 13.90 8.82 -7.60
N GLU A 186 15.08 8.98 -8.19
CA GLU A 186 16.33 8.99 -7.46
C GLU A 186 16.47 10.27 -6.62
N GLN A 187 16.73 10.12 -5.34
CA GLN A 187 16.83 11.23 -4.39
C GLN A 187 18.26 11.49 -3.93
N GLU A 188 19.15 10.50 -4.08
CA GLU A 188 20.52 10.57 -3.60
C GLU A 188 21.51 10.86 -4.73
N ASP A 189 22.52 11.69 -4.41
CA ASP A 189 23.58 12.07 -5.35
C ASP A 189 24.53 10.90 -5.63
N GLU A 190 24.76 10.02 -4.65
CA GLU A 190 25.49 8.76 -4.79
C GLU A 190 24.51 7.59 -4.72
N ASN A 191 24.29 6.90 -5.84
CA ASN A 191 23.33 5.80 -5.90
C ASN A 191 23.82 4.62 -6.74
N ASP A 192 23.27 3.44 -6.45
CA ASP A 192 23.55 2.20 -7.18
C ASP A 192 22.94 2.20 -8.61
N HIS A 193 22.01 3.13 -8.88
CA HIS A 193 21.22 3.17 -10.11
C HIS A 193 21.91 3.89 -11.28
N ASN A 194 23.01 4.61 -11.02
CA ASN A 194 23.71 5.47 -12.00
C ASN A 194 22.76 6.47 -12.69
N VAL A 195 21.79 7.00 -11.94
CA VAL A 195 20.86 8.03 -12.39
C VAL A 195 21.18 9.31 -11.61
N ALA A 196 21.10 10.46 -12.27
CA ALA A 196 21.24 11.74 -11.56
C ALA A 196 20.07 11.94 -10.59
N LYS A 197 20.33 12.60 -9.46
CA LYS A 197 19.30 13.01 -8.52
C LYS A 197 18.18 13.78 -9.24
N GLY A 198 16.93 13.46 -8.91
CA GLY A 198 15.73 13.97 -9.57
C GLY A 198 15.34 13.19 -10.84
N GLY A 199 16.18 12.25 -11.30
CA GLY A 199 15.89 11.40 -12.45
C GLY A 199 15.02 10.18 -12.11
N LEU A 200 14.28 9.70 -13.11
CA LEU A 200 13.56 8.43 -13.01
C LEU A 200 14.52 7.25 -12.91
N ILE A 201 14.31 6.36 -11.93
CA ILE A 201 15.07 5.10 -11.81
C ILE A 201 14.76 4.16 -12.99
N LEU A 202 13.57 4.29 -13.59
CA LEU A 202 13.22 3.59 -14.82
C LEU A 202 14.01 4.15 -16.01
N THR A 203 14.97 3.38 -16.51
CA THR A 203 15.79 3.75 -17.67
C THR A 203 15.39 3.02 -18.95
N GLN A 204 15.86 3.50 -20.11
CA GLN A 204 15.67 2.82 -21.39
C GLN A 204 16.26 1.40 -21.41
N LYS A 205 17.28 1.12 -20.57
CA LYS A 205 17.84 -0.24 -20.42
C LYS A 205 16.81 -1.20 -19.82
N HIS A 206 16.02 -0.74 -18.85
CA HIS A 206 14.92 -1.51 -18.26
C HIS A 206 13.83 -1.79 -19.31
N ILE A 207 13.42 -0.77 -20.06
CA ILE A 207 12.40 -0.92 -21.11
C ILE A 207 12.83 -1.94 -22.18
N LYS A 208 14.10 -1.92 -22.61
CA LYS A 208 14.64 -2.91 -23.54
C LYS A 208 14.59 -4.34 -23.00
N LYS A 209 14.82 -4.55 -21.70
CA LYS A 209 14.68 -5.87 -21.06
C LYS A 209 13.22 -6.34 -21.08
N LEU A 210 12.27 -5.46 -20.80
CA LEU A 210 10.83 -5.78 -20.87
C LEU A 210 10.40 -6.13 -22.30
N HIS A 211 10.96 -5.47 -23.32
CA HIS A 211 10.69 -5.86 -24.70
C HIS A 211 11.24 -7.25 -25.03
N ARG A 212 12.43 -7.60 -24.52
CA ARG A 212 12.98 -8.96 -24.67
C ARG A 212 12.12 -10.02 -23.96
N ASP A 213 11.52 -9.67 -22.82
CA ASP A 213 10.61 -10.59 -22.10
C ASP A 213 9.39 -11.00 -22.94
N ALA A 214 8.96 -10.15 -23.89
CA ALA A 214 7.87 -10.48 -24.81
C ALA A 214 8.24 -11.63 -25.76
N GLU A 215 9.53 -11.85 -26.02
CA GLU A 215 10.04 -12.93 -26.87
C GLU A 215 10.33 -14.21 -26.07
N LEU A 216 10.82 -14.08 -24.83
CA LEU A 216 11.23 -15.20 -23.97
C LEU A 216 10.04 -16.00 -23.40
N GLY A 217 8.89 -15.35 -23.20
CA GLY A 217 7.72 -15.95 -22.56
C GLY A 217 7.84 -16.04 -21.03
N LYS A 218 6.70 -15.99 -20.32
CA LYS A 218 6.64 -15.81 -18.85
C LYS A 218 7.37 -16.88 -18.02
N TYR A 219 7.52 -18.09 -18.55
CA TYR A 219 8.11 -19.22 -17.83
C TYR A 219 9.60 -19.40 -18.13
N HIS A 220 10.20 -18.53 -18.93
CA HIS A 220 11.61 -18.59 -19.24
C HIS A 220 12.44 -18.19 -17.99
N PRO A 221 13.57 -18.88 -17.71
CA PRO A 221 14.41 -18.57 -16.55
C PRO A 221 14.93 -17.13 -16.53
N GLU A 222 15.17 -16.55 -17.70
CA GLU A 222 15.64 -15.17 -17.86
C GLU A 222 14.51 -14.12 -17.90
N PHE A 223 13.25 -14.52 -17.73
CA PHE A 223 12.12 -13.59 -17.76
C PHE A 223 12.23 -12.60 -16.59
N TRP A 224 12.36 -11.31 -16.91
CA TRP A 224 12.57 -10.27 -15.92
C TRP A 224 11.24 -9.72 -15.38
N GLY A 225 10.38 -9.25 -16.27
CA GLY A 225 9.01 -8.83 -16.01
C GLY A 225 8.85 -7.77 -14.91
N TRP A 226 7.63 -7.70 -14.36
CA TRP A 226 7.29 -6.76 -13.29
C TRP A 226 8.10 -6.96 -12.01
N ASN A 227 8.34 -8.21 -11.62
CA ASN A 227 9.16 -8.54 -10.45
C ASN A 227 10.59 -8.00 -10.60
N GLY A 228 11.11 -7.97 -11.83
CA GLY A 228 12.39 -7.38 -12.15
C GLY A 228 12.45 -5.87 -11.89
N LEU A 229 11.41 -5.14 -12.29
CA LEU A 229 11.27 -3.70 -12.03
C LEU A 229 11.17 -3.38 -10.54
N GLN A 230 10.43 -4.21 -9.80
CA GLN A 230 10.29 -4.06 -8.36
C GLN A 230 11.62 -4.32 -7.65
N ARG A 231 12.36 -5.37 -8.03
CA ARG A 231 13.66 -5.71 -7.44
C ARG A 231 14.75 -4.70 -7.74
N CYS A 232 14.66 -3.96 -8.84
CA CYS A 232 15.60 -2.89 -9.14
C CYS A 232 15.20 -1.54 -8.52
N GLY A 233 14.14 -1.49 -7.71
CA GLY A 233 13.67 -0.26 -7.06
C GLY A 233 13.04 0.75 -8.02
N ALA A 234 12.79 0.39 -9.30
CA ALA A 234 12.20 1.32 -10.26
C ALA A 234 10.71 1.57 -10.01
N VAL A 235 10.06 0.66 -9.28
CA VAL A 235 8.65 0.76 -8.90
C VAL A 235 8.51 0.60 -7.39
N GLU A 236 7.76 1.51 -6.78
CA GLU A 236 7.39 1.46 -5.37
C GLU A 236 5.87 1.42 -5.22
N TYR A 237 5.37 0.67 -4.24
CA TYR A 237 3.96 0.65 -3.90
C TYR A 237 3.72 1.63 -2.77
N LEU A 238 2.87 2.62 -3.01
CA LEU A 238 2.44 3.57 -1.99
C LEU A 238 1.04 3.22 -1.51
N ASP A 239 0.83 3.25 -0.20
CA ASP A 239 -0.51 3.24 0.38
C ASP A 239 -1.04 4.66 0.61
N ALA A 240 -2.30 4.75 1.01
CA ALA A 240 -2.97 6.03 1.19
C ALA A 240 -2.32 6.93 2.27
N GLU A 241 -1.68 6.35 3.28
CA GLU A 241 -1.02 7.11 4.36
C GLU A 241 0.38 7.58 3.93
N GLU A 242 1.12 6.75 3.21
CA GLU A 242 2.43 7.11 2.65
C GLU A 242 2.31 8.23 1.61
N GLU A 243 1.22 8.23 0.82
CA GLU A 243 0.90 9.30 -0.14
C GLU A 243 0.83 10.71 0.50
N GLU A 244 0.45 10.85 1.77
CA GLU A 244 0.41 12.15 2.46
C GLU A 244 1.82 12.74 2.72
N THR A 245 2.85 11.90 2.67
CA THR A 245 4.25 12.31 2.85
C THR A 245 5.04 12.35 1.55
N CYS A 246 4.46 11.84 0.45
CA CYS A 246 5.11 11.77 -0.84
C CYS A 246 4.69 12.94 -1.76
N MET A 247 5.57 13.30 -2.69
CA MET A 247 5.24 14.18 -3.80
C MET A 247 5.27 13.39 -5.09
N ILE A 248 4.18 13.46 -5.85
CA ILE A 248 3.98 12.64 -7.05
C ILE A 248 3.88 13.56 -8.24
N CYS A 249 4.78 13.35 -9.19
CA CYS A 249 4.75 14.04 -10.45
C CYS A 249 3.66 13.46 -11.36
N MET A 250 2.93 14.31 -12.08
CA MET A 250 1.83 13.87 -12.94
C MET A 250 2.34 13.30 -14.25
N THR A 251 3.33 13.95 -14.85
CA THR A 251 3.97 13.50 -16.08
C THR A 251 5.49 13.50 -15.97
N PRO A 252 6.21 12.64 -16.71
CA PRO A 252 7.66 12.68 -16.75
C PRO A 252 8.23 14.01 -17.26
N ASP A 253 7.49 14.71 -18.13
CA ASP A 253 7.92 15.99 -18.72
C ASP A 253 8.01 17.08 -17.64
N ASP A 254 7.07 17.07 -16.69
CA ASP A 254 7.07 17.98 -15.54
C ASP A 254 8.32 17.80 -14.65
N LEU A 255 9.08 16.69 -14.74
CA LEU A 255 10.35 16.51 -14.01
C LEU A 255 11.54 17.21 -14.68
N ILE A 256 11.44 17.53 -15.97
CA ILE A 256 12.52 18.14 -16.77
C ILE A 256 12.52 19.67 -16.58
N ASP A 257 11.35 20.24 -16.26
CA ASP A 257 11.16 21.68 -16.09
C ASP A 257 11.55 22.22 -14.69
N PHE A 258 12.17 21.39 -13.83
CA PHE A 258 12.73 21.74 -12.51
C PHE A 258 14.26 21.71 -12.50
#